data_AF-A0A7J8IH94-F1
#
_entry.id   AF-A0A7J8IH94-F1
#
_cell.length_a   1.000
_cell.length_b   1.000
_cell.length_c   1.000
_cell.angle_alpha   90.00
_cell.angle_beta   90.00
_cell.angle_gamma   90.00
#
_symmetry.space_group_name_H-M   'P 1'
#
loop_
_entity.id
_entity.type
_entity.pdbx_description
1 polymer ?
#
loop_
_entity_poly.entity_id
_entity_poly.type
_entity_poly.pdbx_seq_one_letter_code
_entity_poly.pdbx_strand_id
1 'polypeptide(L)'
;MRLAHCRCTMEVAREKLRKYVFDRVNVHNVLTHLVRRRGQQLESMRQELASLQKQPEATKEEQRLLQVIRQLENNIEKTTMKITTSQNIHLLYVDLLDYLKKELAGYPTELDKLQNLVVDYCSELSDMTVMSYDAMMITDEVKMSLRQKEASFIQERRARETRLTQQKKLIDKIHTKETSEKFRRGHRDSDYPSALMSTETPKVRRRENSQIDIEYQTYLIALVEKIKSAVHCSHLWDIAGRFLAQRNTEDNLELQMEDCEERRTALEALMGKLEAEEELLKFHQTPSSVSFKSIQDKMKDMLNEEEKRLQLAYSNMTKSQKLLLTLQMGIDNLYLRLVGIPLPKAQKDTVPSSSLDMHSKLAYCEGKLLYLADRVQHLFRTEEVNTKVRDALESSTLKERQNTRINFEDLEDDMIETFQFADVDHSYVPSRAEIKKQGQRLIEGKLKMTKKKKK
;
A
#
# COMPACT_ATOMS: atom_id res chain seq x y z
N MET A 1 5.54 108.46 77.17
CA MET A 1 5.59 107.52 76.03
C MET A 1 6.37 106.28 76.45
N ARG A 2 5.68 105.15 76.67
CA ARG A 2 6.24 103.92 77.26
C ARG A 2 6.88 103.05 76.18
N LEU A 3 8.20 103.11 76.03
CA LEU A 3 9.00 102.08 75.37
C LEU A 3 9.40 101.04 76.41
N ALA A 4 8.62 99.97 76.52
CA ALA A 4 8.92 98.84 77.40
C ALA A 4 10.12 98.06 76.83
N HIS A 5 11.32 98.42 77.27
CA HIS A 5 12.54 97.62 77.07
C HIS A 5 12.45 96.34 77.92
N CYS A 6 12.20 95.20 77.29
CA CYS A 6 12.36 93.91 77.95
C CYS A 6 13.87 93.61 78.10
N ARG A 7 14.38 93.68 79.34
CA ARG A 7 15.75 93.31 79.71
C ARG A 7 15.96 91.81 79.56
N CYS A 8 16.66 91.36 78.52
CA CYS A 8 17.34 90.05 78.56
C CYS A 8 18.66 90.23 79.33
N THR A 9 18.87 89.47 80.40
CA THR A 9 20.16 89.41 81.10
C THR A 9 21.21 88.72 80.21
N MET A 10 22.49 89.11 80.34
CA MET A 10 23.61 88.56 79.55
C MET A 10 23.66 87.01 79.59
N GLU A 11 23.24 86.43 80.72
CA GLU A 11 23.15 84.98 80.93
C GLU A 11 22.13 84.30 80.01
N VAL A 12 20.95 84.91 79.81
CA VAL A 12 19.92 84.37 78.90
C VAL A 12 20.39 84.41 77.45
N ALA A 13 21.15 85.43 77.05
CA ALA A 13 21.74 85.50 75.71
C ALA A 13 22.83 84.43 75.52
N ARG A 14 23.67 84.19 76.55
CA ARG A 14 24.69 83.14 76.53
C ARG A 14 24.10 81.74 76.44
N GLU A 15 23.01 81.49 77.15
CA GLU A 15 22.34 80.19 77.13
C GLU A 15 21.61 79.92 75.81
N LYS A 16 20.97 80.96 75.23
CA LYS A 16 20.41 80.88 73.87
C LYS A 16 21.47 80.57 72.82
N LEU A 17 22.65 81.21 72.92
CA LEU A 17 23.77 80.94 72.01
C LEU A 17 24.32 79.52 72.20
N ARG A 18 24.48 79.06 73.44
CA ARG A 18 24.89 77.67 73.74
C ARG A 18 23.92 76.65 73.15
N LYS A 19 22.61 76.85 73.37
CA LYS A 19 21.58 75.99 72.80
C LYS A 19 21.63 75.99 71.27
N TYR A 20 21.76 77.16 70.65
CA TYR A 20 21.89 77.27 69.20
C TYR A 20 23.13 76.55 68.65
N VAL A 21 24.29 76.71 69.30
CA VAL A 21 25.53 76.01 68.91
C VAL A 21 25.36 74.50 69.10
N PHE A 22 24.78 74.06 70.22
CA PHE A 22 24.51 72.65 70.49
C PHE A 22 23.59 72.04 69.44
N ASP A 23 22.47 72.71 69.11
CA ASP A 23 21.52 72.26 68.09
C ASP A 23 22.21 72.19 66.71
N ARG A 24 23.05 73.18 66.36
CA ARG A 24 23.82 73.18 65.11
C ARG A 24 24.83 72.03 65.03
N VAL A 25 25.55 71.76 66.12
CA VAL A 25 26.49 70.62 66.21
C VAL A 25 25.75 69.30 66.12
N ASN A 26 24.58 69.18 66.77
CA ASN A 26 23.77 67.97 66.70
C ASN A 26 23.26 67.70 65.28
N VAL A 27 22.77 68.74 64.59
CA VAL A 27 22.39 68.66 63.17
C VAL A 27 23.58 68.26 62.30
N HIS A 28 24.77 68.84 62.53
CA HIS A 28 25.98 68.47 61.81
C HIS A 28 26.38 67.00 62.03
N ASN A 29 26.28 66.49 63.27
CA ASN A 29 26.57 65.10 63.60
C ASN A 29 25.60 64.13 62.92
N VAL A 30 24.30 64.45 62.92
CA VAL A 30 23.27 63.67 62.22
C VAL A 30 23.54 63.63 60.71
N LEU A 31 23.85 64.77 60.09
CA LEU A 31 24.18 64.85 58.68
C LEU A 31 25.45 64.06 58.34
N THR A 32 26.47 64.14 59.20
CA THR A 32 27.73 63.39 59.03
C THR A 32 27.48 61.87 59.08
N HIS A 33 26.64 61.40 60.00
CA HIS A 33 26.27 59.99 60.07
C HIS A 33 25.47 59.54 58.84
N LEU A 34 24.53 60.37 58.36
CA LEU A 34 23.77 60.12 57.13
C LEU A 34 24.66 60.04 55.89
N VAL A 35 25.63 60.95 55.76
CA VAL A 35 26.61 60.94 54.66
C VAL A 35 27.46 59.68 54.71
N ARG A 36 27.94 59.27 55.89
CA ARG A 36 28.71 58.02 56.05
C ARG A 36 27.88 56.79 55.66
N ARG A 37 26.63 56.70 56.12
CA ARG A 37 25.73 55.58 55.78
C ARG A 37 25.45 55.50 54.29
N ARG A 38 25.16 56.64 53.65
CA ARG A 38 24.95 56.71 52.19
C ARG A 38 26.24 56.38 51.43
N GLY A 39 27.40 56.82 51.91
CA GLY A 39 28.70 56.46 51.34
C GLY A 39 28.95 54.96 51.37
N GLN A 40 28.66 54.29 52.48
CA GLN A 40 28.78 52.84 52.60
C GLN A 40 27.83 52.08 51.66
N GLN A 41 26.57 52.52 51.55
CA GLN A 41 25.63 51.92 50.60
C GLN A 41 26.08 52.10 49.14
N LEU A 42 26.61 53.26 48.80
CA LEU A 42 27.08 53.55 47.45
C LEU A 42 28.31 52.71 47.11
N GLU A 43 29.22 52.51 48.06
CA GLU A 43 30.38 51.64 47.89
C GLU A 43 29.98 50.18 47.73
N SER A 44 29.00 49.69 48.52
CA SER A 44 28.43 48.35 48.38
C SER A 44 27.84 48.13 46.99
N MET A 45 27.01 49.08 46.51
CA MET A 45 26.41 48.97 45.17
C MET A 45 27.46 49.04 44.07
N ARG A 46 28.53 49.84 44.22
CA ARG A 46 29.64 49.89 43.28
C ARG A 46 30.41 48.57 43.21
N GLN A 47 30.65 47.94 44.36
CA GLN A 47 31.30 46.63 44.41
C GLN A 47 30.45 45.54 43.76
N GLU A 48 29.13 45.56 43.99
CA GLU A 48 28.19 44.63 43.38
C GLU A 48 28.13 44.82 41.85
N LEU A 49 28.02 46.06 41.38
CA LEU A 49 28.04 46.38 39.94
C LEU A 49 29.36 45.96 39.30
N ALA A 50 30.50 46.22 39.95
CA ALA A 50 31.81 45.77 39.48
C ALA A 50 31.93 44.23 39.47
N SER A 51 31.29 43.53 40.40
CA SER A 51 31.27 42.06 40.41
C SER A 51 30.45 41.48 39.25
N LEU A 52 29.33 42.12 38.91
CA LEU A 52 28.47 41.75 37.80
C LEU A 52 29.13 42.05 36.45
N GLN A 53 29.81 43.19 36.31
CA GLN A 53 30.57 43.54 35.10
C GLN A 53 31.81 42.65 34.90
N LYS A 54 32.36 42.08 35.98
CA LYS A 54 33.45 41.10 35.91
C LYS A 54 32.97 39.68 35.61
N GLN A 55 31.67 39.45 35.44
CA GLN A 55 31.24 38.16 34.94
C GLN A 55 31.86 37.93 33.55
N PRO A 56 32.53 36.79 33.33
CA PRO A 56 33.16 36.52 32.06
C PRO A 56 32.08 36.47 30.97
N GLU A 57 32.30 37.19 29.86
CA GLU A 57 31.56 36.92 28.63
C GLU A 57 31.65 35.44 28.29
N ALA A 58 30.60 34.92 27.63
CA ALA A 58 30.42 33.51 27.30
C ALA A 58 31.76 32.82 27.04
N THR A 59 32.08 31.82 27.87
CA THR A 59 33.35 31.12 27.83
C THR A 59 33.59 30.56 26.42
N LYS A 60 34.85 30.43 26.02
CA LYS A 60 35.21 29.86 24.70
C LYS A 60 34.54 28.50 24.44
N GLU A 61 34.24 27.77 25.52
CA GLU A 61 33.53 26.49 25.50
C GLU A 61 32.03 26.66 25.18
N GLU A 62 31.35 27.62 25.80
CA GLU A 62 29.96 27.97 25.47
C GLU A 62 29.83 28.46 24.03
N GLN A 63 30.79 29.26 23.53
CA GLN A 63 30.81 29.68 22.13
C GLN A 63 30.97 28.50 21.16
N ARG A 64 31.82 27.52 21.51
CA ARG A 64 31.96 26.27 20.74
C ARG A 64 30.67 25.46 20.76
N LEU A 65 30.03 25.32 21.92
CA LEU A 65 28.75 24.60 22.04
C LEU A 65 27.66 25.26 21.20
N LEU A 66 27.55 26.59 21.21
CA LEU A 66 26.61 27.33 20.37
C LEU A 66 26.87 27.12 18.88
N GLN A 67 28.14 27.04 18.46
CA GLN A 67 28.49 26.73 17.08
C GLN A 67 28.10 25.30 16.68
N VAL A 68 28.32 24.33 17.58
CA VAL A 68 27.89 22.93 17.39
C VAL A 68 26.37 22.84 17.29
N ILE A 69 25.64 23.52 18.17
CA ILE A 69 24.17 23.56 18.14
C ILE A 69 23.68 24.08 16.79
N ARG A 70 24.20 25.23 16.31
CA ARG A 70 23.84 25.76 14.99
C ARG A 70 24.12 24.77 13.85
N GLN A 71 25.22 24.04 13.94
CA GLN A 71 25.57 23.06 12.91
C GLN A 71 24.65 21.84 12.94
N LEU A 72 24.25 21.38 14.13
CA LEU A 72 23.27 20.32 14.30
C LEU A 72 21.89 20.75 13.81
N GLU A 73 21.44 21.96 14.14
CA GLU A 73 20.19 22.54 13.64
C GLU A 73 20.15 22.56 12.11
N ASN A 74 21.21 23.07 11.47
CA ASN A 74 21.33 23.08 10.01
C ASN A 74 21.33 21.66 9.40
N ASN A 75 21.96 20.69 10.07
CA ASN A 75 21.98 19.31 9.59
C ASN A 75 20.61 18.64 9.74
N ILE A 76 19.89 18.93 10.83
CA ILE A 76 18.52 18.46 11.06
C ILE A 76 17.61 19.03 9.98
N GLU A 77 17.65 20.35 9.73
CA GLU A 77 16.81 20.99 8.72
C GLU A 77 17.07 20.43 7.31
N LYS A 78 18.34 20.24 6.93
CA LYS A 78 18.71 19.58 5.66
C LYS A 78 18.17 18.16 5.56
N THR A 79 18.20 17.41 6.66
CA THR A 79 17.72 16.03 6.68
C THR A 79 16.19 15.98 6.58
N THR A 80 15.49 16.87 7.29
CA THR A 80 14.04 17.03 7.18
C THR A 80 13.63 17.38 5.76
N MET A 81 14.33 18.33 5.11
CA MET A 81 14.07 18.68 3.71
C MET A 81 14.25 17.47 2.78
N LYS A 82 15.30 16.66 2.98
CA LYS A 82 15.53 15.42 2.21
C LYS A 82 14.43 14.37 2.44
N ILE A 83 13.94 14.24 3.67
CA ILE A 83 12.85 13.32 3.99
C ILE A 83 11.58 13.77 3.25
N THR A 84 11.22 15.05 3.34
CA THR A 84 10.04 15.59 2.66
C THR A 84 10.13 15.43 1.14
N THR A 85 11.29 15.73 0.52
CA THR A 85 11.45 15.54 -0.93
C THR A 85 11.41 14.06 -1.31
N SER A 86 12.02 13.17 -0.52
CA SER A 86 11.93 11.72 -0.75
C SER A 86 10.51 11.19 -0.62
N GLN A 87 9.73 11.69 0.34
CA GLN A 87 8.31 11.34 0.50
C GLN A 87 7.48 11.80 -0.70
N ASN A 88 7.71 13.02 -1.19
CA ASN A 88 7.03 13.54 -2.39
C ASN A 88 7.37 12.69 -3.62
N ILE A 89 8.64 12.32 -3.80
CA ILE A 89 9.08 11.43 -4.89
C ILE A 89 8.42 10.04 -4.74
N HIS A 90 8.38 9.49 -3.53
CA HIS A 90 7.75 8.20 -3.28
C HIS A 90 6.26 8.21 -3.65
N LEU A 91 5.51 9.24 -3.21
CA LEU A 91 4.10 9.39 -3.56
C LEU A 91 3.91 9.47 -5.07
N LEU A 92 4.74 10.25 -5.78
CA LEU A 92 4.70 10.33 -7.24
C LEU A 92 4.89 8.96 -7.91
N TYR A 93 5.83 8.15 -7.42
CA TYR A 93 6.05 6.81 -7.94
C TYR A 93 4.90 5.85 -7.63
N VAL A 94 4.27 5.98 -6.47
CA VAL A 94 3.09 5.19 -6.11
C VAL A 94 1.91 5.55 -7.02
N ASP A 95 1.68 6.84 -7.26
CA ASP A 95 0.62 7.31 -8.16
C ASP A 95 0.87 6.85 -9.62
N LEU A 96 2.12 6.94 -10.08
CA LEU A 96 2.50 6.44 -11.40
C LEU A 96 2.28 4.92 -11.52
N LEU A 97 2.64 4.16 -10.49
CA LEU A 97 2.42 2.72 -10.47
C LEU A 97 0.93 2.38 -10.51
N ASP A 98 0.09 3.11 -9.78
CA ASP A 98 -1.36 2.90 -9.80
C ASP A 98 -1.95 3.22 -11.19
N TYR A 99 -1.50 4.29 -11.82
CA TYR A 99 -1.87 4.62 -13.20
C TYR A 99 -1.47 3.51 -14.18
N LEU A 100 -0.22 3.04 -14.12
CA LEU A 100 0.27 1.96 -14.99
C LEU A 100 -0.50 0.65 -14.77
N LYS A 101 -0.87 0.33 -13.52
CA LYS A 101 -1.71 -0.84 -13.23
C LYS A 101 -3.11 -0.71 -13.85
N LYS A 102 -3.70 0.49 -13.84
CA LYS A 102 -4.99 0.76 -14.48
C LYS A 102 -4.93 0.61 -16.00
N GLU A 103 -3.90 1.17 -16.65
CA GLU A 103 -3.65 0.99 -18.09
C GLU A 103 -3.44 -0.50 -18.43
N LEU A 104 -2.60 -1.19 -17.65
CA LEU A 104 -2.34 -2.61 -17.84
C LEU A 104 -3.62 -3.46 -17.71
N ALA A 105 -4.52 -3.10 -16.79
CA ALA A 105 -5.80 -3.78 -16.64
C ALA A 105 -6.75 -3.57 -17.85
N GLY A 106 -6.54 -2.49 -18.63
CA GLY A 106 -7.30 -2.23 -19.85
C GLY A 106 -6.86 -3.10 -21.04
N TYR A 107 -5.58 -3.42 -21.15
CA TYR A 107 -5.03 -4.16 -22.31
C TYR A 107 -5.67 -5.52 -22.59
N PRO A 108 -5.96 -6.40 -21.59
CA PRO A 108 -6.63 -7.66 -21.84
C PRO A 108 -7.97 -7.49 -22.56
N THR A 109 -8.75 -6.48 -22.18
CA THR A 109 -10.06 -6.22 -22.80
C THR A 109 -9.93 -5.81 -24.27
N GLU A 110 -8.93 -4.96 -24.58
CA GLU A 110 -8.65 -4.60 -25.97
C GLU A 110 -8.11 -5.79 -26.77
N LEU A 111 -7.24 -6.61 -26.16
CA LEU A 111 -6.71 -7.81 -26.79
C LEU A 111 -7.82 -8.82 -27.10
N ASP A 112 -8.76 -9.03 -26.18
CA ASP A 112 -9.92 -9.90 -26.39
C ASP A 112 -10.78 -9.42 -27.57
N LYS A 113 -10.99 -8.10 -27.71
CA LYS A 113 -11.71 -7.54 -28.87
C LYS A 113 -10.99 -7.84 -30.18
N LEU A 114 -9.67 -7.63 -30.22
CA LEU A 114 -8.85 -7.92 -31.39
C LEU A 114 -8.85 -9.43 -31.71
N GLN A 115 -8.76 -10.29 -30.70
CA GLN A 115 -8.78 -11.73 -30.89
C GLN A 115 -10.12 -12.22 -31.41
N ASN A 116 -11.24 -11.72 -30.87
CA ASN A 116 -12.57 -12.04 -31.38
C ASN A 116 -12.73 -11.60 -32.85
N LEU A 117 -12.25 -10.41 -33.21
CA LEU A 117 -12.30 -9.92 -34.59
C LEU A 117 -11.49 -10.83 -35.55
N VAL A 118 -10.33 -11.33 -35.11
CA VAL A 118 -9.54 -12.28 -35.91
C VAL A 118 -10.29 -13.60 -36.09
N VAL A 119 -10.92 -14.12 -35.03
CA VAL A 119 -11.75 -15.34 -35.11
C VAL A 119 -12.90 -15.15 -36.09
N ASP A 120 -13.59 -14.01 -36.04
CA ASP A 120 -14.68 -13.68 -36.96
C ASP A 120 -14.19 -13.68 -38.42
N TYR A 121 -13.08 -13.00 -38.71
CA TYR A 121 -12.49 -13.00 -40.06
C TYR A 121 -12.02 -14.38 -40.52
N CYS A 122 -11.47 -15.20 -39.63
CA CYS A 122 -11.09 -16.56 -39.96
C CYS A 122 -12.33 -17.42 -40.31
N SER A 123 -13.44 -17.24 -39.58
CA SER A 123 -14.69 -17.95 -39.87
C SER A 123 -15.27 -17.52 -41.22
N GLU A 124 -15.33 -16.22 -41.49
CA GLU A 124 -15.83 -15.69 -42.78
C GLU A 124 -14.97 -16.17 -43.96
N LEU A 125 -13.65 -16.20 -43.79
CA LEU A 125 -12.74 -16.72 -44.82
C LEU A 125 -12.96 -18.23 -45.07
N SER A 126 -13.18 -18.99 -44.01
CA SER A 126 -13.49 -20.42 -44.10
C SER A 126 -14.79 -20.64 -44.87
N ASP A 127 -15.85 -19.91 -44.53
CA ASP A 127 -17.14 -19.99 -45.20
C ASP A 127 -17.02 -19.64 -46.69
N MET A 128 -16.30 -18.57 -47.02
CA MET A 128 -16.02 -18.18 -48.42
C MET A 128 -15.21 -19.24 -49.18
N THR A 129 -14.29 -19.92 -48.51
CA THR A 129 -13.50 -21.01 -49.11
C THR A 129 -14.38 -22.21 -49.42
N VAL A 130 -15.28 -22.59 -48.52
CA VAL A 130 -16.27 -23.65 -48.75
C VAL A 130 -17.19 -23.28 -49.92
N MET A 131 -17.72 -22.05 -49.93
CA MET A 131 -18.55 -21.57 -51.03
C MET A 131 -17.82 -21.59 -52.38
N SER A 132 -16.54 -21.22 -52.41
CA SER A 132 -15.71 -21.28 -53.62
C SER A 132 -15.51 -22.72 -54.09
N TYR A 133 -15.30 -23.65 -53.17
CA TYR A 133 -15.16 -25.07 -53.50
C TYR A 133 -16.47 -25.63 -54.06
N ASP A 134 -17.61 -25.35 -53.42
CA ASP A 134 -18.92 -25.77 -53.88
C ASP A 134 -19.25 -25.21 -55.27
N ALA A 135 -18.96 -23.92 -55.51
CA ALA A 135 -19.12 -23.30 -56.81
C ALA A 135 -18.26 -23.97 -57.90
N MET A 136 -17.03 -24.37 -57.56
CA MET A 136 -16.14 -25.11 -58.45
C MET A 136 -16.70 -26.50 -58.78
N MET A 137 -17.15 -27.23 -57.75
CA MET A 137 -17.75 -28.56 -57.90
C MET A 137 -19.01 -28.53 -58.77
N ILE A 138 -19.92 -27.58 -58.53
CA ILE A 138 -21.12 -27.38 -59.35
C ILE A 138 -20.72 -27.08 -60.80
N THR A 139 -19.73 -26.21 -61.01
CA THR A 139 -19.27 -25.86 -62.35
C THR A 139 -18.69 -27.08 -63.09
N ASP A 140 -17.92 -27.90 -62.40
CA ASP A 140 -17.33 -29.10 -62.99
C ASP A 140 -18.39 -30.20 -63.23
N GLU A 141 -19.37 -30.37 -62.35
CA GLU A 141 -20.51 -31.26 -62.57
C GLU A 141 -21.33 -30.82 -63.79
N VAL A 142 -21.60 -29.52 -63.93
CA VAL A 142 -22.28 -28.96 -65.11
C VAL A 142 -21.48 -29.20 -66.39
N LYS A 143 -20.15 -28.98 -66.36
CA LYS A 143 -19.28 -29.27 -67.52
C LYS A 143 -19.29 -30.76 -67.90
N MET A 144 -19.25 -31.65 -66.91
CA MET A 144 -19.28 -33.10 -67.15
C MET A 144 -20.62 -33.56 -67.72
N SER A 145 -21.74 -33.07 -67.16
CA SER A 145 -23.08 -33.31 -67.68
C SER A 145 -23.23 -32.79 -69.12
N LEU A 146 -22.71 -31.59 -69.41
CA LEU A 146 -22.71 -31.02 -70.76
C LEU A 146 -21.93 -31.91 -71.76
N ARG A 147 -20.70 -32.34 -71.40
CA ARG A 147 -19.90 -33.25 -72.23
C ARG A 147 -20.60 -34.59 -72.48
N GLN A 148 -21.26 -35.14 -71.45
CA GLN A 148 -22.03 -36.38 -71.59
C GLN A 148 -23.21 -36.21 -72.55
N LYS A 149 -23.97 -35.11 -72.40
CA LYS A 149 -25.08 -34.78 -73.29
C LYS A 149 -24.61 -34.55 -74.72
N GLU A 150 -23.51 -33.82 -74.92
CA GLU A 150 -22.90 -33.60 -76.22
C GLU A 150 -22.47 -34.92 -76.89
N ALA A 151 -21.80 -35.81 -76.15
CA ALA A 151 -21.39 -37.12 -76.66
C ALA A 151 -22.62 -37.97 -77.08
N SER A 152 -23.67 -37.98 -76.25
CA SER A 152 -24.92 -38.68 -76.58
C SER A 152 -25.60 -38.10 -77.82
N PHE A 153 -25.58 -36.78 -77.98
CA PHE A 153 -26.11 -36.09 -79.15
C PHE A 153 -25.32 -36.42 -80.42
N ILE A 154 -23.98 -36.43 -80.35
CA ILE A 154 -23.12 -36.83 -81.48
C ILE A 154 -23.38 -38.28 -81.86
N GLN A 155 -23.51 -39.19 -80.89
CA GLN A 155 -23.81 -40.60 -81.16
C GLN A 155 -25.18 -40.77 -81.82
N GLU A 156 -26.20 -40.06 -81.33
CA GLU A 156 -27.53 -40.06 -81.91
C GLU A 156 -27.52 -39.50 -83.34
N ARG A 157 -26.79 -38.41 -83.58
CA ARG A 157 -26.62 -37.81 -84.91
C ARG A 157 -25.92 -38.78 -85.87
N ARG A 158 -24.83 -39.42 -85.45
CA ARG A 158 -24.14 -40.46 -86.24
C ARG A 158 -25.04 -41.64 -86.56
N ALA A 159 -25.85 -42.08 -85.60
CA ALA A 159 -26.83 -43.15 -85.82
C ALA A 159 -27.89 -42.75 -86.86
N ARG A 160 -28.42 -41.51 -86.77
CA ARG A 160 -29.36 -40.95 -87.76
C ARG A 160 -28.73 -40.82 -89.15
N GLU A 161 -27.51 -40.28 -89.25
CA GLU A 161 -26.76 -40.18 -90.51
C GLU A 161 -26.52 -41.57 -91.12
N THR A 162 -26.10 -42.56 -90.31
CA THR A 162 -25.89 -43.94 -90.77
C THR A 162 -27.18 -44.55 -91.32
N ARG A 163 -28.32 -44.36 -90.63
CA ARG A 163 -29.64 -44.79 -91.12
C ARG A 163 -30.01 -44.12 -92.45
N LEU A 164 -29.76 -42.82 -92.58
CA LEU A 164 -29.98 -42.08 -93.84
C LEU A 164 -29.08 -42.59 -94.97
N THR A 165 -27.79 -42.84 -94.71
CA THR A 165 -26.87 -43.41 -95.70
C THR A 165 -27.29 -44.82 -96.12
N GLN A 166 -27.77 -45.63 -95.18
CA GLN A 166 -28.33 -46.95 -95.49
C GLN A 166 -29.55 -46.84 -96.41
N GLN A 167 -30.49 -45.93 -96.13
CA GLN A 167 -31.64 -45.68 -97.01
C GLN A 167 -31.21 -45.18 -98.40
N LYS A 168 -30.27 -44.23 -98.49
CA LYS A 168 -29.72 -43.76 -99.77
C LYS A 168 -29.11 -44.90 -100.59
N LYS A 169 -28.30 -45.76 -99.96
CA LYS A 169 -27.73 -46.95 -100.63
C LYS A 169 -28.80 -47.91 -101.15
N LEU A 170 -29.93 -48.05 -100.46
CA LEU A 170 -31.05 -48.86 -100.96
C LEU A 170 -31.70 -48.21 -102.18
N ILE A 171 -31.87 -46.88 -102.18
CA ILE A 171 -32.38 -46.11 -103.33
C ILE A 171 -31.41 -46.23 -104.52
N ASP A 172 -30.11 -46.04 -104.31
CA ASP A 172 -29.10 -46.18 -105.36
C ASP A 172 -29.06 -47.60 -105.93
N LYS A 173 -29.26 -48.62 -105.09
CA LYS A 173 -29.41 -50.03 -105.53
C LYS A 173 -30.67 -50.24 -106.39
N ILE A 174 -31.77 -49.55 -106.09
CA ILE A 174 -32.97 -49.58 -106.93
C ILE A 174 -32.64 -48.95 -108.29
N HIS A 175 -32.06 -47.75 -108.31
CA HIS A 175 -31.69 -47.07 -109.55
C HIS A 175 -30.66 -47.83 -110.39
N THR A 176 -29.65 -48.47 -109.77
CA THR A 176 -28.66 -49.30 -110.48
C THR A 176 -29.22 -50.63 -110.99
N LYS A 177 -30.21 -51.22 -110.31
CA LYS A 177 -30.99 -52.34 -110.87
C LYS A 177 -31.82 -51.89 -112.07
N GLU A 178 -32.41 -50.70 -111.99
CA GLU A 178 -33.19 -50.08 -113.08
C GLU A 178 -32.31 -49.70 -114.29
N THR A 179 -31.06 -49.29 -114.08
CA THR A 179 -30.08 -49.04 -115.16
C THR A 179 -29.44 -50.33 -115.69
N SER A 180 -29.22 -51.34 -114.84
CA SER A 180 -28.68 -52.63 -115.27
C SER A 180 -29.70 -53.54 -115.94
N GLU A 181 -31.01 -53.34 -115.71
CA GLU A 181 -32.07 -53.93 -116.55
C GLU A 181 -32.09 -53.36 -117.99
N LYS A 182 -31.57 -52.14 -118.21
CA LYS A 182 -31.44 -51.56 -119.55
C LYS A 182 -30.17 -52.00 -120.30
N PHE A 183 -29.23 -52.65 -119.61
CA PHE A 183 -27.99 -53.15 -120.21
C PHE A 183 -27.62 -54.53 -119.67
N ARG A 184 -28.35 -55.56 -120.11
CA ARG A 184 -27.78 -56.90 -120.41
C ARG A 184 -28.74 -57.78 -121.23
N ARG A 185 -28.60 -57.71 -122.56
CA ARG A 185 -28.60 -58.91 -123.44
C ARG A 185 -27.16 -59.16 -123.88
N GLY A 186 -26.72 -60.42 -123.81
CA GLY A 186 -25.44 -60.92 -124.34
C GLY A 186 -24.45 -61.34 -123.22
N HIS A 187 -24.47 -62.60 -122.78
CA HIS A 187 -23.56 -63.72 -123.16
C HIS A 187 -22.12 -63.56 -122.59
N ARG A 188 -21.66 -64.27 -121.55
CA ARG A 188 -21.16 -65.68 -121.46
C ARG A 188 -19.98 -66.00 -122.38
N ASP A 189 -18.76 -66.19 -121.84
CA ASP A 189 -18.10 -67.50 -121.58
C ASP A 189 -16.56 -67.41 -121.36
N SER A 190 -16.03 -68.41 -120.61
CA SER A 190 -14.69 -69.06 -120.73
C SER A 190 -13.43 -68.27 -120.28
N ASP A 191 -12.37 -68.79 -119.63
CA ASP A 191 -11.99 -70.06 -118.99
C ASP A 191 -10.67 -69.88 -118.18
N TYR A 192 -10.56 -70.61 -117.05
CA TYR A 192 -9.38 -71.30 -116.43
C TYR A 192 -8.04 -70.53 -116.08
N PRO A 193 -7.10 -71.09 -115.26
CA PRO A 193 -6.63 -70.53 -113.97
C PRO A 193 -5.10 -70.38 -113.88
N SER A 194 -4.56 -69.89 -112.76
CA SER A 194 -3.14 -70.14 -112.44
C SER A 194 -2.89 -70.15 -110.93
N ALA A 195 -2.56 -71.35 -110.42
CA ALA A 195 -1.82 -71.53 -109.20
C ALA A 195 -0.35 -71.75 -109.57
N LEU A 196 0.58 -71.04 -108.92
CA LEU A 196 1.94 -71.53 -108.77
C LEU A 196 2.44 -71.23 -107.36
N MET A 197 2.74 -72.32 -106.68
CA MET A 197 3.40 -72.40 -105.39
C MET A 197 4.89 -72.07 -105.49
N SER A 198 5.41 -71.62 -104.35
CA SER A 198 6.76 -71.86 -103.82
C SER A 198 7.96 -71.27 -104.55
N THR A 199 8.76 -70.49 -103.81
CA THR A 199 10.04 -71.03 -103.29
C THR A 199 10.59 -70.13 -102.18
N GLU A 200 10.80 -70.75 -101.03
CA GLU A 200 11.80 -70.37 -100.06
C GLU A 200 13.19 -70.39 -100.72
N THR A 201 14.04 -69.42 -100.39
CA THR A 201 15.49 -69.59 -100.51
C THR A 201 16.18 -69.13 -99.22
N PRO A 202 17.20 -69.86 -98.73
CA PRO A 202 17.75 -69.68 -97.40
C PRO A 202 19.08 -68.91 -97.40
N LYS A 203 19.46 -68.44 -96.21
CA LYS A 203 20.81 -68.12 -95.72
C LYS A 203 21.52 -66.90 -96.31
N VAL A 204 21.49 -65.81 -95.53
CA VAL A 204 22.73 -65.08 -95.20
C VAL A 204 22.97 -65.25 -93.70
N ARG A 205 23.99 -66.06 -93.40
CA ARG A 205 24.54 -66.33 -92.09
C ARG A 205 25.15 -65.02 -91.54
N ARG A 206 24.40 -64.26 -90.76
CA ARG A 206 24.99 -63.47 -89.67
C ARG A 206 24.85 -64.33 -88.43
N ARG A 207 25.95 -64.49 -87.68
CA ARG A 207 26.00 -65.19 -86.40
C ARG A 207 24.69 -65.00 -85.66
N GLU A 208 23.91 -66.07 -85.57
CA GLU A 208 22.86 -66.20 -84.58
C GLU A 208 23.61 -66.15 -83.23
N ASN A 209 23.63 -64.95 -82.63
CA ASN A 209 23.40 -64.93 -81.18
C ASN A 209 22.09 -65.71 -81.03
N SER A 210 22.08 -66.74 -80.20
CA SER A 210 20.92 -67.63 -80.12
C SER A 210 19.64 -66.79 -79.97
N GLN A 211 18.51 -67.21 -80.53
CA GLN A 211 17.22 -66.50 -80.34
C GLN A 211 17.00 -66.14 -78.86
N ILE A 212 17.47 -67.04 -77.99
CA ILE A 212 17.56 -66.92 -76.54
C ILE A 212 18.44 -65.75 -76.08
N ASP A 213 19.61 -65.52 -76.69
CA ASP A 213 20.48 -64.37 -76.38
C ASP A 213 19.84 -63.03 -76.76
N ILE A 214 19.08 -62.96 -77.85
CA ILE A 214 18.40 -61.71 -78.26
C ILE A 214 17.22 -61.40 -77.33
N GLU A 215 16.44 -62.42 -76.95
CA GLU A 215 15.35 -62.30 -75.98
C GLU A 215 15.91 -61.90 -74.60
N TYR A 216 17.02 -62.50 -74.18
CA TYR A 216 17.71 -62.17 -72.94
C TYR A 216 18.28 -60.75 -72.93
N GLN A 217 18.90 -60.29 -74.03
CA GLN A 217 19.39 -58.92 -74.16
C GLN A 217 18.24 -57.89 -74.14
N THR A 218 17.13 -58.20 -74.82
CA THR A 218 15.95 -57.33 -74.81
C THR A 218 15.35 -57.20 -73.41
N TYR A 219 15.28 -58.31 -72.68
CA TYR A 219 14.86 -58.32 -71.27
C TYR A 219 15.78 -57.49 -70.38
N LEU A 220 17.10 -57.64 -70.52
CA LEU A 220 18.07 -56.88 -69.74
C LEU A 220 17.99 -55.37 -70.00
N ILE A 221 17.84 -54.94 -71.25
CA ILE A 221 17.68 -53.52 -71.60
C ILE A 221 16.40 -52.96 -70.98
N ALA A 222 15.27 -53.70 -71.07
CA ALA A 222 14.02 -53.29 -70.46
C ALA A 222 14.11 -53.19 -68.93
N LEU A 223 14.83 -54.11 -68.29
CA LEU A 223 15.08 -54.09 -66.85
C LEU A 223 15.93 -52.88 -66.43
N VAL A 224 17.00 -52.58 -67.19
CA VAL A 224 17.87 -51.43 -66.93
C VAL A 224 17.10 -50.11 -67.13
N GLU A 225 16.28 -49.97 -68.17
CA GLU A 225 15.45 -48.78 -68.35
C GLU A 225 14.40 -48.61 -67.26
N LYS A 226 13.82 -49.72 -66.77
CA LYS A 226 12.93 -49.68 -65.60
C LYS A 226 13.66 -49.15 -64.37
N ILE A 227 14.89 -49.61 -64.09
CA ILE A 227 15.70 -49.13 -62.97
C ILE A 227 16.07 -47.65 -63.17
N LYS A 228 16.49 -47.24 -64.37
CA LYS A 228 16.79 -45.84 -64.70
C LYS A 228 15.59 -44.92 -64.48
N SER A 229 14.38 -45.36 -64.88
CA SER A 229 13.15 -44.60 -64.63
C SER A 229 12.82 -44.49 -63.15
N ALA A 230 12.99 -45.56 -62.36
CA ALA A 230 12.71 -45.56 -60.93
C ALA A 230 13.67 -44.64 -60.15
N VAL A 231 14.96 -44.70 -60.50
CA VAL A 231 16.04 -43.92 -59.87
C VAL A 231 16.19 -42.53 -60.54
N HIS A 232 15.37 -42.24 -61.56
CA HIS A 232 15.31 -40.99 -62.33
C HIS A 232 16.64 -40.56 -62.98
N CYS A 233 17.50 -41.49 -63.39
CA CYS A 233 18.83 -41.20 -63.94
C CYS A 233 18.92 -41.44 -65.46
N SER A 234 19.73 -40.62 -66.13
CA SER A 234 19.89 -40.67 -67.60
C SER A 234 20.90 -41.73 -68.07
N HIS A 235 21.96 -41.99 -67.30
CA HIS A 235 23.00 -42.96 -67.65
C HIS A 235 23.09 -44.11 -66.65
N LEU A 236 23.49 -45.30 -67.14
CA LEU A 236 23.67 -46.51 -66.35
C LEU A 236 24.69 -46.32 -65.22
N TRP A 237 25.76 -45.56 -65.50
CA TRP A 237 26.84 -45.28 -64.55
C TRP A 237 26.39 -44.42 -63.35
N ASP A 238 25.29 -43.66 -63.49
CA ASP A 238 24.78 -42.78 -62.43
C ASP A 238 23.94 -43.52 -61.38
N ILE A 239 23.49 -44.74 -61.69
CA ILE A 239 22.60 -45.54 -60.84
C ILE A 239 23.24 -45.77 -59.47
N ALA A 240 24.50 -46.20 -59.44
CA ALA A 240 25.23 -46.46 -58.20
C ALA A 240 25.40 -45.18 -57.34
N GLY A 241 25.68 -44.05 -57.99
CA GLY A 241 25.82 -42.76 -57.30
C GLY A 241 24.51 -42.27 -56.69
N ARG A 242 23.37 -42.48 -57.37
CA ARG A 242 22.06 -42.12 -56.85
C ARG A 242 21.60 -43.01 -55.70
N PHE A 243 21.87 -44.32 -55.75
CA PHE A 243 21.62 -45.20 -54.61
C PHE A 243 22.48 -44.81 -53.40
N LEU A 244 23.73 -44.43 -53.61
CA LEU A 244 24.59 -43.94 -52.53
C LEU A 244 24.08 -42.62 -51.94
N ALA A 245 23.65 -41.68 -52.79
CA ALA A 245 23.06 -40.42 -52.34
C ALA A 245 21.75 -40.66 -51.58
N GLN A 246 20.89 -41.55 -52.07
CA GLN A 246 19.65 -41.94 -51.40
C GLN A 246 19.93 -42.56 -50.03
N ARG A 247 20.92 -43.45 -49.94
CA ARG A 247 21.34 -44.04 -48.67
C ARG A 247 21.87 -42.99 -47.69
N ASN A 248 22.71 -42.06 -48.15
CA ASN A 248 23.19 -40.98 -47.30
C ASN A 248 22.05 -40.06 -46.82
N THR A 249 21.04 -39.81 -47.66
CA THR A 249 19.86 -39.05 -47.24
C THR A 249 19.00 -39.83 -46.26
N GLU A 250 18.89 -41.15 -46.42
CA GLU A 250 18.19 -42.05 -45.50
C GLU A 250 18.90 -42.06 -44.13
N ASP A 251 20.21 -42.30 -44.10
CA ASP A 251 21.02 -42.28 -42.87
C ASP A 251 20.92 -40.91 -42.15
N ASN A 252 20.91 -39.80 -42.90
CA ASN A 252 20.75 -38.46 -42.31
C ASN A 252 19.34 -38.20 -41.77
N LEU A 253 18.30 -38.72 -42.44
CA LEU A 253 16.93 -38.64 -41.95
C LEU A 253 16.74 -39.50 -40.70
N GLU A 254 17.36 -40.68 -40.64
CA GLU A 254 17.35 -41.56 -39.47
C GLU A 254 17.99 -40.86 -38.26
N LEU A 255 19.16 -40.24 -38.44
CA LEU A 255 19.80 -39.42 -37.38
C LEU A 255 18.92 -38.24 -36.93
N GLN A 256 18.23 -37.58 -37.86
CA GLN A 256 17.29 -36.50 -37.49
C GLN A 256 16.06 -37.02 -36.75
N MET A 257 15.58 -38.21 -37.10
CA MET A 257 14.49 -38.87 -36.39
C MET A 257 14.90 -39.21 -34.96
N GLU A 258 16.09 -39.79 -34.77
CA GLU A 258 16.64 -40.09 -33.44
C GLU A 258 16.75 -38.82 -32.57
N ASP A 259 17.35 -37.73 -33.09
CA ASP A 259 17.47 -36.45 -32.37
C ASP A 259 16.10 -35.82 -32.04
N CYS A 260 15.10 -36.00 -32.91
CA CYS A 260 13.72 -35.57 -32.64
C CYS A 260 13.06 -36.42 -31.54
N GLU A 261 13.30 -37.73 -31.52
CA GLU A 261 12.78 -38.64 -30.50
C GLU A 261 13.45 -38.40 -29.14
N GLU A 262 14.75 -38.16 -29.11
CA GLU A 262 15.48 -37.76 -27.90
C GLU A 262 14.94 -36.45 -27.32
N ARG A 263 14.71 -35.42 -28.15
CA ARG A 263 14.09 -34.17 -27.68
C ARG A 263 12.66 -34.38 -27.17
N ARG A 264 11.88 -35.24 -27.83
CA ARG A 264 10.51 -35.54 -27.40
C ARG A 264 10.49 -36.19 -26.03
N THR A 265 11.30 -37.22 -25.82
CA THR A 265 11.40 -37.92 -24.53
C THR A 265 11.93 -37.01 -23.43
N ALA A 266 12.88 -36.12 -23.73
CA ALA A 266 13.38 -35.12 -22.78
C ALA A 266 12.28 -34.10 -22.38
N LEU A 267 11.48 -33.63 -23.33
CA LEU A 267 10.36 -32.73 -23.08
C LEU A 267 9.23 -33.41 -22.29
N GLU A 268 8.89 -34.66 -22.61
CA GLU A 268 7.92 -35.45 -21.85
C GLU A 268 8.37 -35.64 -20.40
N ALA A 269 9.64 -35.93 -20.17
CA ALA A 269 10.21 -36.05 -18.83
C ALA A 269 10.19 -34.71 -18.07
N LEU A 270 10.41 -33.59 -18.75
CA LEU A 270 10.33 -32.25 -18.15
C LEU A 270 8.88 -31.90 -17.80
N MET A 271 7.93 -32.18 -18.71
CA MET A 271 6.50 -31.98 -18.50
C MET A 271 6.02 -32.77 -17.28
N GLY A 272 6.37 -34.05 -17.16
CA GLY A 272 6.02 -34.85 -15.98
C GLY A 272 6.63 -34.33 -14.66
N LYS A 273 7.82 -33.73 -14.71
CA LYS A 273 8.40 -33.05 -13.53
C LYS A 273 7.63 -31.79 -13.16
N LEU A 274 7.26 -30.97 -14.15
CA LEU A 274 6.47 -29.75 -13.93
C LEU A 274 5.05 -30.08 -13.45
N GLU A 275 4.42 -31.12 -13.98
CA GLU A 275 3.12 -31.60 -13.50
C GLU A 275 3.22 -32.10 -12.07
N ALA A 276 4.27 -32.85 -11.71
CA ALA A 276 4.51 -33.26 -10.33
C ALA A 276 4.78 -32.06 -9.40
N GLU A 277 5.49 -31.03 -9.87
CA GLU A 277 5.69 -29.78 -9.14
C GLU A 277 4.38 -28.98 -9.00
N GLU A 278 3.54 -28.95 -10.03
CA GLU A 278 2.21 -28.34 -9.98
C GLU A 278 1.30 -29.08 -9.01
N GLU A 279 1.27 -30.42 -9.05
CA GLU A 279 0.54 -31.23 -8.07
C GLU A 279 1.09 -30.99 -6.67
N LEU A 280 2.41 -30.96 -6.49
CA LEU A 280 3.01 -30.58 -5.22
C LEU A 280 2.59 -29.17 -4.81
N LEU A 281 2.51 -28.16 -5.68
CA LEU A 281 2.06 -26.81 -5.34
C LEU A 281 0.55 -26.74 -5.08
N LYS A 282 -0.24 -27.59 -5.74
CA LYS A 282 -1.69 -27.72 -5.58
C LYS A 282 -2.05 -28.43 -4.27
N PHE A 283 -1.22 -29.40 -3.85
CA PHE A 283 -1.41 -30.21 -2.64
C PHE A 283 -0.53 -29.77 -1.46
N HIS A 284 0.52 -28.99 -1.69
CA HIS A 284 1.10 -28.08 -0.70
C HIS A 284 0.06 -27.01 -0.45
N GLN A 285 -0.84 -27.38 0.46
CA GLN A 285 -1.77 -26.53 1.15
C GLN A 285 -1.18 -25.12 1.31
N THR A 286 -1.64 -24.19 0.46
CA THR A 286 -1.99 -22.88 0.99
C THR A 286 -2.84 -23.21 2.22
N PRO A 287 -2.40 -22.82 3.44
CA PRO A 287 -3.14 -23.16 4.64
C PRO A 287 -4.58 -22.81 4.37
N SER A 288 -5.48 -23.79 4.47
CA SER A 288 -6.88 -23.62 4.05
C SER A 288 -7.42 -22.27 4.53
N SER A 289 -8.29 -21.62 3.76
CA SER A 289 -8.87 -20.32 4.13
C SER A 289 -9.38 -20.25 5.59
N VAL A 290 -9.71 -21.41 6.19
CA VAL A 290 -10.05 -21.60 7.61
C VAL A 290 -8.85 -21.34 8.55
N SER A 291 -7.65 -21.81 8.21
CA SER A 291 -6.40 -21.54 8.95
C SER A 291 -6.05 -20.05 8.93
N PHE A 292 -6.16 -19.38 7.78
CA PHE A 292 -5.90 -17.93 7.70
C PHE A 292 -6.90 -17.12 8.51
N LYS A 293 -8.20 -17.46 8.45
CA LYS A 293 -9.21 -16.80 9.27
C LYS A 293 -8.96 -17.00 10.76
N SER A 294 -8.63 -18.23 11.18
CA SER A 294 -8.30 -18.52 12.58
C SER A 294 -7.04 -17.78 13.06
N ILE A 295 -6.01 -17.67 12.22
CA ILE A 295 -4.79 -16.91 12.53
C ILE A 295 -5.09 -15.41 12.58
N GLN A 296 -5.91 -14.90 11.65
CA GLN A 296 -6.35 -13.51 11.61
C GLN A 296 -7.16 -13.15 12.86
N ASP A 297 -8.09 -14.02 13.27
CA ASP A 297 -8.89 -13.83 14.48
C ASP A 297 -8.00 -13.84 15.73
N LYS A 298 -7.04 -14.78 15.84
CA LYS A 298 -6.05 -14.79 16.94
C LYS A 298 -5.19 -13.52 16.96
N MET A 299 -4.73 -13.05 15.80
CA MET A 299 -3.97 -11.80 15.71
C MET A 299 -4.80 -10.59 16.13
N LYS A 300 -6.08 -10.57 15.76
CA LYS A 300 -7.01 -9.52 16.15
C LYS A 300 -7.31 -9.54 17.65
N ASP A 301 -7.43 -10.73 18.24
CA ASP A 301 -7.60 -10.89 19.68
C ASP A 301 -6.36 -10.43 20.45
N MET A 302 -5.16 -10.81 20.00
CA MET A 302 -3.90 -10.31 20.58
C MET A 302 -3.77 -8.80 20.44
N LEU A 303 -4.15 -8.23 19.29
CA LEU A 303 -4.12 -6.79 19.07
C LEU A 303 -5.06 -6.07 20.05
N ASN A 304 -6.29 -6.56 20.21
CA ASN A 304 -7.25 -6.01 21.16
C ASN A 304 -6.75 -6.10 22.61
N GLU A 305 -6.06 -7.18 22.98
CA GLU A 305 -5.48 -7.34 24.31
C GLU A 305 -4.33 -6.36 24.56
N GLU A 306 -3.43 -6.19 23.58
CA GLU A 306 -2.34 -5.21 23.67
C GLU A 306 -2.86 -3.76 23.64
N GLU A 307 -3.92 -3.46 22.89
CA GLU A 307 -4.57 -2.14 22.93
C GLU A 307 -5.19 -1.85 24.31
N LYS A 308 -5.88 -2.82 24.92
CA LYS A 308 -6.39 -2.67 26.30
C LYS A 308 -5.26 -2.47 27.30
N ARG A 309 -4.17 -3.22 27.15
CA ARG A 309 -2.98 -3.08 28.00
C ARG A 309 -2.34 -1.71 27.85
N LEU A 310 -2.25 -1.20 26.62
CA LEU A 310 -1.75 0.13 26.32
C LEU A 310 -2.64 1.22 26.93
N GLN A 311 -3.97 1.11 26.76
CA GLN A 311 -4.93 2.05 27.37
C GLN A 311 -4.81 2.06 28.90
N LEU A 312 -4.68 0.88 29.53
CA LEU A 312 -4.47 0.78 30.97
C LEU A 312 -3.17 1.47 31.39
N ALA A 313 -2.06 1.23 30.68
CA ALA A 313 -0.78 1.86 30.93
C ALA A 313 -0.85 3.40 30.80
N TYR A 314 -1.52 3.92 29.76
CA TYR A 314 -1.76 5.35 29.61
C TYR A 314 -2.58 5.93 30.75
N SER A 315 -3.65 5.24 31.17
CA SER A 315 -4.48 5.70 32.29
C SER A 315 -3.67 5.79 33.59
N ASN A 316 -2.79 4.82 33.83
CA ASN A 316 -1.91 4.78 35.01
C ASN A 316 -0.82 5.85 34.94
N MET A 317 -0.23 6.08 33.76
CA MET A 317 0.73 7.15 33.53
C MET A 317 0.10 8.52 33.78
N THR A 318 -1.09 8.78 33.24
CA THR A 318 -1.83 10.04 33.45
C THR A 318 -2.17 10.25 34.93
N LYS A 319 -2.61 9.21 35.64
CA LYS A 319 -2.83 9.27 37.10
C LYS A 319 -1.54 9.61 37.86
N SER A 320 -0.42 8.98 37.49
CA SER A 320 0.88 9.22 38.11
C SER A 320 1.40 10.63 37.83
N GLN A 321 1.21 11.15 36.61
CA GLN A 321 1.56 12.53 36.26
C GLN A 321 0.71 13.55 37.02
N LYS A 322 -0.60 13.33 37.14
CA LYS A 322 -1.48 14.17 37.97
C LYS A 322 -1.01 14.18 39.42
N LEU A 323 -0.72 13.01 39.99
CA LEU A 323 -0.21 12.90 41.36
C LEU A 323 1.13 13.64 41.54
N LEU A 324 2.06 13.48 40.59
CA LEU A 324 3.35 14.17 40.61
C LEU A 324 3.16 15.69 40.58
N LEU A 325 2.26 16.19 39.74
CA LEU A 325 1.94 17.61 39.66
C LEU A 325 1.36 18.12 40.99
N THR A 326 0.41 17.38 41.58
CA THR A 326 -0.17 17.72 42.89
C THR A 326 0.90 17.74 43.99
N LEU A 327 1.82 16.77 44.01
CA LEU A 327 2.94 16.72 44.96
C LEU A 327 3.88 17.90 44.75
N GLN A 328 4.23 18.23 43.51
CA GLN A 328 5.09 19.36 43.19
C GLN A 328 4.46 20.68 43.62
N MET A 329 3.18 20.89 43.31
CA MET A 329 2.43 22.05 43.78
C MET A 329 2.36 22.10 45.31
N GLY A 330 2.15 20.96 45.98
CA GLY A 330 2.13 20.87 47.44
C GLY A 330 3.47 21.27 48.07
N ILE A 331 4.58 20.78 47.52
CA ILE A 331 5.93 21.11 47.98
C ILE A 331 6.29 22.56 47.70
N ASP A 332 5.93 23.10 46.52
CA ASP A 332 6.12 24.51 46.19
C ASP A 332 5.33 25.42 47.13
N ASN A 333 4.07 25.08 47.43
CA ASN A 333 3.25 25.80 48.39
C ASN A 333 3.85 25.79 49.80
N LEU A 334 4.33 24.63 50.25
CA LEU A 334 4.99 24.48 51.55
C LEU A 334 6.27 25.31 51.60
N TYR A 335 7.09 25.21 50.57
CA TYR A 335 8.33 25.98 50.42
C TYR A 335 8.05 27.48 50.51
N LEU A 336 7.11 28.01 49.71
CA LEU A 336 6.74 29.43 49.72
C LEU A 336 6.29 29.92 51.11
N ARG A 337 5.53 29.11 51.86
CA ARG A 337 5.12 29.46 53.24
C ARG A 337 6.29 29.47 54.22
N LEU A 338 7.26 28.57 54.04
CA LEU A 338 8.39 28.43 54.96
C LEU A 338 9.57 29.36 54.64
N VAL A 339 9.72 29.84 53.39
CA VAL A 339 10.83 30.73 52.96
C VAL A 339 10.96 31.96 53.87
N GLY A 340 9.86 32.58 54.28
CA GLY A 340 9.85 33.78 55.11
C GLY A 340 10.27 33.58 56.58
N ILE A 341 10.52 32.35 57.03
CA ILE A 341 10.87 32.05 58.42
C ILE A 341 12.39 32.10 58.61
N PRO A 342 12.91 32.99 59.48
CA PRO A 342 14.35 33.11 59.72
C PRO A 342 14.86 31.98 60.64
N LEU A 343 15.92 31.27 60.22
CA LEU A 343 16.64 30.33 61.09
C LEU A 343 17.72 31.05 61.91
N PRO A 344 18.08 30.56 63.11
CA PRO A 344 19.16 31.11 63.91
C PRO A 344 20.51 30.68 63.32
N LYS A 345 21.14 31.59 62.58
CA LYS A 345 22.58 31.86 62.35
C LYS A 345 23.66 30.74 62.31
N ALA A 346 23.36 29.45 62.42
CA ALA A 346 24.36 28.37 62.38
C ALA A 346 24.30 27.50 61.12
N GLN A 347 23.29 27.64 60.28
CA GLN A 347 23.24 27.02 58.96
C GLN A 347 23.13 28.12 57.90
N LYS A 348 24.12 28.18 57.01
CA LYS A 348 24.23 29.19 55.96
C LYS A 348 22.93 29.24 55.14
N ASP A 349 22.34 30.43 55.07
CA ASP A 349 21.33 30.78 54.07
C ASP A 349 21.99 30.78 52.68
N THR A 350 22.06 29.63 52.03
CA THR A 350 22.03 29.62 50.56
C THR A 350 20.60 29.94 50.16
N VAL A 351 20.34 31.21 49.89
CA VAL A 351 19.12 31.66 49.20
C VAL A 351 19.01 30.82 47.92
N PRO A 352 18.01 29.95 47.79
CA PRO A 352 17.92 29.09 46.62
C PRO A 352 17.46 29.93 45.43
N SER A 353 18.18 29.83 44.32
CA SER A 353 17.72 30.33 43.03
C SER A 353 16.37 29.71 42.67
N SER A 354 15.61 30.40 41.82
CA SER A 354 14.25 30.03 41.39
C SER A 354 14.13 28.68 40.65
N SER A 355 15.22 27.91 40.51
CA SER A 355 15.28 26.63 39.80
C SER A 355 15.70 25.45 40.68
N LEU A 356 15.32 25.44 41.97
CA LEU A 356 15.69 24.35 42.88
C LEU A 356 14.92 23.05 42.55
N ASP A 357 15.64 21.92 42.53
CA ASP A 357 15.08 20.58 42.33
C ASP A 357 14.05 20.22 43.42
N MET A 358 13.05 19.40 43.08
CA MET A 358 11.92 19.04 43.95
C MET A 358 12.38 18.40 45.27
N HIS A 359 13.37 17.51 45.20
CA HIS A 359 13.96 16.89 46.40
C HIS A 359 14.69 17.92 47.29
N SER A 360 15.35 18.89 46.68
CA SER A 360 16.05 19.96 47.41
C SER A 360 15.07 20.91 48.10
N LYS A 361 13.93 21.23 47.46
CA LYS A 361 12.84 22.00 48.10
C LYS A 361 12.23 21.24 49.27
N LEU A 362 12.02 19.92 49.12
CA LEU A 362 11.49 19.08 50.18
C LEU A 362 12.45 18.99 51.38
N ALA A 363 13.74 18.77 51.14
CA ALA A 363 14.77 18.74 52.19
C ALA A 363 14.89 20.10 52.93
N TYR A 364 14.75 21.21 52.20
CA TYR A 364 14.69 22.55 52.79
C TYR A 364 13.46 22.72 53.71
N CYS A 365 12.29 22.27 53.26
CA CYS A 365 11.07 22.28 54.05
C CYS A 365 11.21 21.40 55.30
N GLU A 366 11.79 20.21 55.19
CA GLU A 366 12.04 19.30 56.30
C GLU A 366 12.90 19.95 57.39
N GLY A 367 14.04 20.53 57.03
CA GLY A 367 14.93 21.21 57.98
C GLY A 367 14.24 22.38 58.71
N LYS A 368 13.43 23.16 57.98
CA LYS A 368 12.64 24.26 58.57
C LYS A 368 11.52 23.76 59.49
N LEU A 369 10.82 22.71 59.09
CA LEU A 369 9.74 22.13 59.89
C LEU A 369 10.26 21.49 61.17
N LEU A 370 11.40 20.80 61.12
CA LEU A 370 12.06 20.26 62.32
C LEU A 370 12.45 21.37 63.30
N TYR A 371 13.03 22.47 62.81
CA TYR A 371 13.33 23.64 63.64
C TYR A 371 12.07 24.28 64.25
N LEU A 372 10.98 24.37 63.49
CA LEU A 372 9.70 24.87 64.01
C LEU A 372 9.09 23.93 65.04
N ALA A 373 9.14 22.62 64.81
CA ALA A 373 8.65 21.60 65.73
C ALA A 373 9.41 21.66 67.06
N ASP A 374 10.74 21.76 67.01
CA ASP A 374 11.59 21.94 68.19
C ASP A 374 11.26 23.23 68.95
N ARG A 375 11.08 24.35 68.23
CA ARG A 375 10.63 25.62 68.83
C ARG A 375 9.26 25.50 69.49
N VAL A 376 8.30 24.84 68.86
CA VAL A 376 6.96 24.64 69.41
C VAL A 376 7.03 23.73 70.64
N GLN A 377 7.88 22.71 70.62
CA GLN A 377 8.12 21.82 71.75
C GLN A 377 8.73 22.58 72.95
N HIS A 378 9.62 23.54 72.68
CA HIS A 378 10.16 24.47 73.69
C HIS A 378 9.17 25.56 74.14
N LEU A 379 8.11 25.84 73.37
CA LEU A 379 7.02 26.76 73.74
C LEU A 379 5.97 26.12 74.67
N PHE A 380 6.02 24.80 74.91
CA PHE A 380 5.22 24.16 75.95
C PHE A 380 5.80 24.44 77.35
N ARG A 381 5.56 25.65 77.84
CA ARG A 381 5.18 25.98 79.23
C ARG A 381 5.06 27.50 79.38
N THR A 382 3.93 28.05 78.96
CA THR A 382 3.38 29.27 79.54
C THR A 382 1.89 29.30 79.22
N GLU A 383 1.07 28.80 80.14
CA GLU A 383 -0.41 28.81 80.02
C GLU A 383 -0.97 30.19 79.66
N GLU A 384 -0.28 31.27 80.07
CA GLU A 384 -0.62 32.66 79.73
C GLU A 384 -0.51 33.05 78.25
N VAL A 385 0.35 32.40 77.47
CA VAL A 385 0.49 32.74 76.04
C VAL A 385 -0.66 32.11 75.24
N ASN A 386 -1.10 30.92 75.64
CA ASN A 386 -2.21 30.22 75.00
C ASN A 386 -3.56 30.92 75.23
N THR A 387 -3.78 31.51 76.42
CA THR A 387 -4.99 32.30 76.69
C THR A 387 -4.99 33.60 75.89
N LYS A 388 -3.88 34.35 75.87
CA LYS A 388 -3.78 35.60 75.09
C LYS A 388 -3.93 35.40 73.58
N VAL A 389 -3.38 34.31 73.04
CA VAL A 389 -3.52 33.98 71.61
C VAL A 389 -4.94 33.52 71.28
N ARG A 390 -5.58 32.74 72.17
CA ARG A 390 -7.00 32.36 72.03
C ARG A 390 -7.91 33.58 72.05
N ASP A 391 -7.73 34.47 73.03
CA ASP A 391 -8.55 35.68 73.16
C ASP A 391 -8.33 36.63 71.98
N ALA A 392 -7.09 36.75 71.47
CA ALA A 392 -6.78 37.55 70.28
C ALA A 392 -7.38 36.96 68.99
N LEU A 393 -7.40 35.63 68.85
CA LEU A 393 -8.02 34.95 67.71
C LEU A 393 -9.55 35.07 67.76
N GLU A 394 -10.19 34.82 68.91
CA GLU A 394 -11.63 35.00 69.07
C GLU A 394 -12.07 36.44 68.80
N SER A 395 -11.33 37.42 69.34
CA SER A 395 -11.64 38.84 69.11
C SER A 395 -11.27 39.34 67.71
N SER A 396 -10.41 38.63 66.98
CA SER A 396 -10.15 38.86 65.55
C SER A 396 -11.29 38.28 64.69
N THR A 397 -11.74 37.06 64.97
CA THR A 397 -12.86 36.42 64.22
C THR A 397 -14.19 37.12 64.44
N LEU A 398 -14.39 37.76 65.61
CA LEU A 398 -15.57 38.59 65.89
C LEU A 398 -15.59 39.91 65.10
N LYS A 399 -14.45 40.37 64.57
CA LYS A 399 -14.35 41.61 63.79
C LYS A 399 -14.42 41.40 62.28
N GLU A 400 -14.42 40.15 61.83
CA GLU A 400 -14.44 39.79 60.41
C GLU A 400 -15.89 39.82 59.88
N ARG A 401 -16.18 40.75 58.96
CA ARG A 401 -17.56 40.99 58.48
C ARG A 401 -18.05 40.00 57.42
N GLN A 402 -17.17 39.16 56.88
CA GLN A 402 -17.52 38.18 55.85
C GLN A 402 -17.40 36.78 56.43
N ASN A 403 -18.54 36.06 56.45
CA ASN A 403 -18.57 34.64 56.81
C ASN A 403 -17.82 33.83 55.75
N THR A 404 -16.58 33.42 56.03
CA THR A 404 -15.88 32.38 55.26
C THR A 404 -16.33 31.00 55.72
N ARG A 405 -17.62 30.70 55.52
CA ARG A 405 -18.07 29.31 55.54
C ARG A 405 -17.48 28.63 54.31
N ILE A 406 -16.50 27.77 54.53
CA ILE A 406 -15.94 26.90 53.50
C ILE A 406 -17.06 25.93 53.12
N ASN A 407 -17.55 26.02 51.87
CA ASN A 407 -18.45 25.03 51.31
C ASN A 407 -17.57 23.81 50.97
N PHE A 408 -17.76 22.69 51.67
CA PHE A 408 -17.22 21.42 51.24
C PHE A 408 -18.06 20.96 50.05
N GLU A 409 -17.60 21.26 48.84
CA GLU A 409 -18.01 20.50 47.66
C GLU A 409 -17.20 19.21 47.70
N ASP A 410 -17.88 18.09 47.96
CA ASP A 410 -17.30 16.76 47.87
C ASP A 410 -16.73 16.60 46.46
N LEU A 411 -15.44 16.28 46.38
CA LEU A 411 -14.67 16.00 45.17
C LEU A 411 -15.10 14.66 44.55
N GLU A 412 -16.38 14.52 44.22
CA GLU A 412 -16.94 13.41 43.44
C GLU A 412 -17.78 13.96 42.28
N ASP A 413 -17.19 14.80 41.43
CA ASP A 413 -17.66 14.89 40.03
C ASP A 413 -16.59 15.50 39.12
N ASP A 414 -15.58 14.68 38.80
CA ASP A 414 -14.79 14.83 37.58
C ASP A 414 -14.76 13.46 36.88
N MET A 415 -15.95 12.87 36.71
CA MET A 415 -16.15 11.79 35.75
C MET A 415 -16.37 12.41 34.37
N ILE A 416 -15.27 12.49 33.63
CA ILE A 416 -15.22 12.70 32.19
C ILE A 416 -16.31 11.85 31.52
N GLU A 417 -17.27 12.54 30.89
CA GLU A 417 -18.25 11.98 29.94
C GLU A 417 -17.52 11.12 28.91
N THR A 418 -17.53 9.81 29.14
CA THR A 418 -17.06 8.82 28.17
C THR A 418 -18.29 8.06 27.71
N PHE A 419 -18.77 8.45 26.53
CA PHE A 419 -19.62 7.69 25.62
C PHE A 419 -19.97 6.26 26.06
N GLN A 420 -21.18 6.03 26.54
CA GLN A 420 -21.83 4.72 26.45
C GLN A 420 -23.34 4.83 26.21
N PHE A 421 -23.71 4.34 25.03
CA PHE A 421 -24.89 3.54 24.68
C PHE A 421 -26.28 3.96 25.19
N ALA A 422 -27.16 4.15 24.21
CA ALA A 422 -28.61 4.10 24.40
C ALA A 422 -29.02 2.77 25.07
N ASP A 423 -30.08 2.87 25.88
CA ASP A 423 -30.82 1.80 26.57
C ASP A 423 -30.31 1.41 27.96
N VAL A 424 -30.57 2.29 28.94
CA VAL A 424 -30.97 1.85 30.29
C VAL A 424 -32.04 2.82 30.80
N ASP A 425 -33.24 2.29 31.07
CA ASP A 425 -34.35 2.98 31.75
C ASP A 425 -33.86 3.76 32.96
N HIS A 426 -33.74 5.09 32.83
CA HIS A 426 -33.54 5.96 33.97
C HIS A 426 -34.84 6.02 34.77
N SER A 427 -34.95 5.16 35.78
CA SER A 427 -35.94 5.28 36.84
C SER A 427 -35.91 6.71 37.39
N TYR A 428 -37.01 7.44 37.23
CA TYR A 428 -37.15 8.84 37.66
C TYR A 428 -36.70 9.02 39.12
N VAL A 429 -35.59 9.76 39.31
CA VAL A 429 -35.10 10.17 40.62
C VAL A 429 -35.61 11.60 40.88
N PRO A 430 -36.54 11.81 41.83
CA PRO A 430 -37.11 13.13 42.06
C PRO A 430 -36.05 14.12 42.54
N SER A 431 -36.03 15.31 41.96
CA SER A 431 -35.16 16.40 42.38
C SER A 431 -35.50 16.85 43.81
N ARG A 432 -34.51 17.43 44.51
CA ARG A 432 -34.71 17.99 45.87
C ARG A 432 -35.90 18.95 45.95
N ALA A 433 -36.19 19.69 44.89
CA ALA A 433 -37.33 20.60 44.80
C ALA A 433 -38.67 19.85 44.74
N GLU A 434 -38.73 18.73 44.01
CA GLU A 434 -39.92 17.88 43.90
C GLU A 434 -40.20 17.12 45.19
N ILE A 435 -39.16 16.59 45.87
CA ILE A 435 -39.28 16.00 47.21
C ILE A 435 -39.84 17.03 48.19
N LYS A 436 -39.33 18.27 48.15
CA LYS A 436 -39.82 19.36 49.00
C LYS A 436 -41.28 19.70 48.69
N LYS A 437 -41.68 19.71 47.41
CA LYS A 437 -43.05 19.97 46.98
C LYS A 437 -44.01 18.84 47.39
N GLN A 438 -43.57 17.58 47.32
CA GLN A 438 -44.34 16.43 47.84
C GLN A 438 -44.49 16.50 49.36
N GLY A 439 -43.42 16.83 50.09
CA GLY A 439 -43.47 17.05 51.54
C GLY A 439 -44.46 18.16 51.92
N GLN A 440 -44.44 19.28 51.19
CA GLN A 440 -45.39 20.39 51.38
C GLN A 440 -46.84 19.93 51.14
N ARG A 441 -47.10 19.17 50.06
CA ARG A 441 -48.43 18.62 49.76
C ARG A 441 -48.93 17.64 50.81
N LEU A 442 -48.05 16.82 51.39
CA LEU A 442 -48.38 15.91 52.49
C LEU A 442 -48.78 16.68 53.76
N ILE A 443 -48.07 17.77 54.07
CA ILE A 443 -48.36 18.64 55.21
C ILE A 443 -49.70 19.39 55.00
N GLU A 444 -49.92 19.95 53.80
CA GLU A 444 -51.16 20.63 53.43
C GLU A 444 -52.37 19.67 53.41
N GLY A 445 -52.16 18.42 53.00
CA GLY A 445 -53.18 17.36 53.03
C GLY A 445 -53.55 16.92 54.45
N LYS A 446 -52.59 16.96 55.40
CA LYS A 446 -52.82 16.64 56.82
C LYS A 446 -53.40 17.80 57.63
N LEU A 447 -53.21 19.05 57.18
CA LEU A 447 -53.75 20.27 57.82
C LEU A 447 -55.18 20.61 57.38
N LYS A 448 -55.71 20.02 56.30
CA LYS A 448 -57.14 20.09 55.96
C LYS A 448 -57.96 19.13 56.81
N MET A 449 -58.08 19.45 58.09
CA MET A 449 -59.04 18.84 58.99
C MET A 449 -60.47 19.02 58.45
N THR A 450 -61.14 17.88 58.31
CA THR A 450 -62.58 17.68 58.11
C THR A 450 -63.44 18.73 58.82
N LYS A 451 -64.09 19.62 58.05
CA LYS A 451 -65.26 20.37 58.55
C LYS A 451 -66.41 19.37 58.71
N LYS A 452 -66.72 18.99 59.95
CA LYS A 452 -67.96 18.27 60.29
C LYS A 452 -69.18 19.09 59.87
N LYS A 453 -70.09 18.50 59.09
CA LYS A 453 -71.46 19.00 58.89
C LYS A 453 -72.16 19.08 60.24
N LYS A 454 -72.76 20.23 60.59
CA LYS A 454 -73.79 20.32 61.63
C LYS A 454 -75.14 20.00 61.00
N LYS A 455 -75.99 19.30 61.77
CA LYS A 455 -77.40 19.02 61.47
C LYS A 455 -78.15 20.29 61.10
#